data_AF-A0A6H1ZLK3-F1
#
_entry.id   AF-A0A6H1ZLK3-F1
#
_cell.length_a   1.000
_cell.length_b   1.000
_cell.length_c   1.000
_cell.angle_alpha   90.00
_cell.angle_beta   90.00
_cell.angle_gamma   90.00
#
_symmetry.space_group_name_H-M   'P 1'
#
loop_
_entity.id
_entity.type
_entity.pdbx_description
1 polymer ?
#
loop_
_entity_poly.entity_id
_entity_poly.type
_entity_poly.pdbx_seq_one_letter_code
_entity_poly.pdbx_strand_id
1 'polypeptide(L)'
;MPNPIYLQQRQDPWEALLPQLLGNLFLAKVKHGWDMESAAVEAEAKAKTYMQQLDLQKQKELEVKREGAAFQRKTRYVTKGGQLYAQDYDYNPQTRQEIPSGDMYPSKQPGGAEIKISSGGEREKLAAGLASLDLLDNLHDLFKEAYVGPVAGRVGKVKDVFGGNPLKQSEFNAATATLKNQVIKEITGAQMSEPEAKRIMKQIPDVTDPPSVWQAKWNQTRKNLFNVRKRRLEVMERSGIKIPEEPIGKTFKNNDPLGLRD
;
A
#
# COMPACT_ATOMS: atom_id res chain seq x y z
N MET A 1 -27.23 -23.73 14.31
CA MET A 1 -28.63 -23.35 14.03
C MET A 1 -28.62 -21.87 13.62
N PRO A 2 -29.04 -21.50 12.41
CA PRO A 2 -29.04 -20.10 11.98
C PRO A 2 -30.17 -19.32 12.67
N ASN A 3 -29.86 -18.11 13.13
CA ASN A 3 -30.79 -17.22 13.81
C ASN A 3 -31.89 -16.75 12.84
N PRO A 4 -33.18 -16.81 13.19
CA PRO A 4 -34.24 -16.28 12.35
C PRO A 4 -34.15 -14.75 12.35
N ILE A 5 -33.78 -14.18 11.21
CA ILE A 5 -33.83 -12.74 10.95
C ILE A 5 -35.31 -12.36 10.87
N TYR A 6 -35.80 -11.67 11.89
CA TYR A 6 -37.11 -11.02 11.86
C TYR A 6 -37.08 -9.92 10.78
N LEU A 7 -37.71 -10.18 9.63
CA LEU A 7 -38.12 -9.15 8.69
C LEU A 7 -39.21 -8.31 9.35
N GLN A 8 -38.83 -7.31 10.14
CA GLN A 8 -39.72 -6.20 10.45
C GLN A 8 -40.03 -5.51 9.12
N GLN A 9 -41.24 -5.72 8.60
CA GLN A 9 -41.81 -4.89 7.56
C GLN A 9 -41.70 -3.43 8.02
N ARG A 10 -40.77 -2.68 7.43
CA ARG A 10 -40.71 -1.24 7.59
C ARG A 10 -41.96 -0.69 6.93
N GLN A 11 -43.00 -0.43 7.71
CA GLN A 11 -44.06 0.47 7.29
C GLN A 11 -43.40 1.81 6.99
N ASP A 12 -43.55 2.28 5.77
CA ASP A 12 -42.98 3.55 5.40
C ASP A 12 -43.66 4.66 6.22
N PRO A 13 -42.89 5.53 6.89
CA PRO A 13 -43.45 6.55 7.77
C PRO A 13 -44.37 7.56 7.06
N TRP A 14 -44.39 7.57 5.72
CA TRP A 14 -45.27 8.43 4.92
C TRP A 14 -46.74 7.97 4.95
N GLU A 15 -47.02 6.66 5.07
CA GLU A 15 -48.40 6.14 5.07
C GLU A 15 -49.17 6.58 6.31
N ALA A 16 -48.48 6.79 7.44
CA ALA A 16 -49.07 7.26 8.68
C ALA A 16 -49.34 8.78 8.71
N LEU A 17 -48.57 9.58 7.95
CA LEU A 17 -48.62 11.05 8.00
C LEU A 17 -49.59 11.65 6.97
N LEU A 18 -49.84 10.97 5.85
CA LEU A 18 -50.73 11.45 4.79
C LEU A 18 -52.16 11.76 5.26
N PRO A 19 -52.83 10.91 6.08
CA PRO A 19 -54.20 11.18 6.50
C PRO A 19 -54.32 12.44 7.37
N GLN A 20 -53.33 12.72 8.23
CA GLN A 20 -53.32 13.93 9.06
C GLN A 20 -53.05 15.19 8.24
N LEU A 21 -52.11 15.14 7.29
CA LEU A 21 -51.82 16.29 6.42
C LEU A 21 -53.02 16.64 5.54
N LEU A 22 -53.69 15.64 4.95
CA LEU A 22 -54.89 15.84 4.15
C LEU A 22 -56.07 16.35 4.99
N GLY A 23 -56.23 15.85 6.22
CA GLY A 23 -57.26 16.33 7.16
C GLY A 23 -57.09 17.81 7.54
N ASN A 24 -55.85 18.24 7.79
CA ASN A 24 -55.54 19.63 8.13
C ASN A 24 -55.72 20.59 6.94
N LEU A 25 -55.35 20.16 5.73
CA LEU A 25 -55.60 20.92 4.49
C LEU A 25 -57.10 21.11 4.21
N PHE A 26 -57.91 20.09 4.47
CA PHE A 26 -59.35 20.17 4.29
C PHE A 26 -60.02 21.14 5.28
N LEU A 27 -59.59 21.14 6.54
CA LEU A 27 -60.09 22.06 7.57
C LEU A 27 -59.67 23.52 7.33
N ALA A 28 -58.46 23.77 6.82
CA ALA A 28 -57.99 25.10 6.47
C ALA A 28 -58.80 25.72 5.31
N LYS A 29 -59.18 24.89 4.32
CA LYS A 29 -60.02 25.29 3.17
C LYS A 29 -61.37 25.87 3.58
N VAL A 30 -62.03 25.24 4.55
CA VAL A 30 -63.40 25.62 4.96
C VAL A 30 -63.43 26.94 5.72
N LYS A 31 -62.35 27.29 6.42
CA LYS A 31 -62.36 28.38 7.41
C LYS A 31 -61.83 29.73 6.90
N HIS A 32 -60.99 29.74 5.86
CA HIS A 32 -60.24 30.95 5.50
C HIS A 32 -60.28 31.37 4.03
N GLY A 33 -60.96 30.64 3.14
CA GLY A 33 -61.07 31.04 1.73
C GLY A 33 -59.72 31.14 1.00
N TRP A 34 -58.73 30.36 1.44
CA TRP A 34 -57.38 30.39 0.90
C TRP A 34 -57.34 29.86 -0.53
N ASP A 35 -56.57 30.55 -1.38
CA ASP A 35 -56.22 30.13 -2.72
C ASP A 35 -55.43 28.81 -2.66
N MET A 36 -56.00 27.77 -3.27
CA MET A 36 -55.48 26.40 -3.25
C MET A 36 -54.06 26.30 -3.83
N GLU A 37 -53.70 27.19 -4.76
CA GLU A 37 -52.37 27.21 -5.35
C GLU A 37 -51.32 27.61 -4.31
N SER A 38 -51.61 28.63 -3.49
CA SER A 38 -50.68 29.11 -2.45
C SER A 38 -50.44 28.07 -1.35
N ALA A 39 -51.49 27.35 -0.94
CA ALA A 39 -51.41 26.30 0.08
C ALA A 39 -50.66 25.07 -0.42
N ALA A 40 -50.83 24.70 -1.70
CA ALA A 40 -50.10 23.59 -2.32
C ALA A 40 -48.59 23.90 -2.41
N VAL A 41 -48.23 25.12 -2.80
CA VAL A 41 -46.84 25.58 -2.88
C VAL A 41 -46.18 25.57 -1.50
N GLU A 42 -46.88 26.03 -0.45
CA GLU A 42 -46.35 26.01 0.92
C GLU A 42 -46.19 24.57 1.46
N ALA A 43 -47.14 23.68 1.15
CA ALA A 43 -47.05 22.27 1.52
C ALA A 43 -45.87 21.57 0.83
N GLU A 44 -45.63 21.84 -0.45
CA GLU A 44 -44.49 21.30 -1.19
C GLU A 44 -43.16 21.81 -0.63
N ALA A 45 -43.07 23.10 -0.29
CA ALA A 45 -41.87 23.68 0.33
C ALA A 45 -41.56 23.06 1.70
N LYS A 46 -42.59 22.83 2.52
CA LYS A 46 -42.45 22.14 3.82
C LYS A 46 -42.02 20.69 3.64
N ALA A 47 -42.60 19.97 2.69
CA ALA A 47 -42.23 18.59 2.38
C ALA A 47 -40.77 18.49 1.92
N LYS A 48 -40.31 19.37 1.02
CA LYS A 48 -38.90 19.43 0.58
C LYS A 48 -37.95 19.70 1.74
N THR A 49 -38.30 20.66 2.61
CA THR A 49 -37.48 21.00 3.79
C THR A 49 -37.38 19.82 4.75
N TYR A 50 -38.49 19.12 4.99
CA TYR A 50 -38.51 17.93 5.84
C TYR A 50 -37.66 16.80 5.26
N MET A 51 -37.74 16.54 3.95
CA MET A 51 -36.91 15.53 3.28
C MET A 51 -35.43 15.86 3.39
N GLN A 52 -35.05 17.13 3.22
CA GLN A 52 -33.67 17.58 3.38
C GLN A 52 -33.16 17.36 4.82
N GLN A 53 -33.99 17.62 5.83
CA GLN A 53 -33.64 17.35 7.23
C GLN A 53 -33.48 15.86 7.51
N LEU A 54 -34.35 15.02 6.94
CA LEU A 54 -34.28 13.56 7.07
C LEU A 54 -33.01 12.99 6.45
N ASP A 55 -32.62 13.47 5.27
CA ASP A 55 -31.38 13.05 4.61
C ASP A 55 -30.14 13.49 5.40
N LEU A 56 -30.16 14.70 5.97
CA LEU A 56 -29.10 15.17 6.85
C LEU A 56 -28.97 14.29 8.11
N GLN A 57 -30.08 13.87 8.71
CA GLN A 57 -30.07 12.94 9.85
C GLN A 57 -29.51 11.58 9.47
N LYS A 58 -29.91 11.01 8.32
CA LYS A 58 -29.36 9.73 7.83
C LYS A 58 -27.86 9.82 7.56
N GLN A 59 -27.38 10.94 7.03
CA GLN A 59 -25.96 11.17 6.84
C GLN A 59 -25.22 11.21 8.18
N LYS A 60 -25.73 11.91 9.18
CA LYS A 60 -25.16 11.93 10.53
C LYS A 60 -25.16 10.55 11.20
N GLU A 61 -26.22 9.77 11.05
CA GLU A 61 -26.25 8.39 11.56
C GLU A 61 -25.25 7.47 10.84
N LEU A 62 -25.06 7.65 9.53
CA LEU A 62 -24.05 6.94 8.75
C LEU A 62 -22.63 7.37 9.15
N GLU A 63 -22.41 8.65 9.47
CA GLU A 63 -21.14 9.15 9.99
C GLU A 63 -20.85 8.58 11.39
N VAL A 64 -21.81 8.59 12.32
CA VAL A 64 -21.64 7.97 13.65
C VAL A 64 -21.37 6.46 13.54
N LYS A 65 -22.05 5.76 12.61
CA LYS A 65 -21.75 4.34 12.33
C LYS A 65 -20.39 4.12 11.67
N ARG A 66 -19.88 5.09 10.91
CA ARG A 66 -18.52 5.06 10.35
C ARG A 66 -17.47 5.37 11.41
N GLU A 67 -17.74 6.27 12.33
CA GLU A 67 -16.90 6.61 13.49
C GLU A 67 -16.85 5.47 14.51
N GLY A 68 -17.90 4.66 14.59
CA GLY A 68 -17.92 3.37 15.27
C GLY A 68 -17.12 2.26 14.57
N ALA A 69 -16.15 2.61 13.70
CA ALA A 69 -15.17 1.64 13.22
C ALA A 69 -14.42 1.10 14.43
N ALA A 70 -14.77 -0.11 14.86
CA ALA A 70 -14.16 -0.78 15.98
C ALA A 70 -12.64 -0.71 15.81
N PHE A 71 -11.97 -0.04 16.76
CA PHE A 71 -10.53 -0.04 16.81
C PHE A 71 -10.05 -1.48 16.78
N GLN A 72 -9.17 -1.78 15.84
CA GLN A 72 -8.57 -3.10 15.74
C GLN A 72 -7.40 -3.11 16.70
N ARG A 73 -7.47 -3.98 17.72
CA ARG A 73 -6.33 -4.20 18.59
C ARG A 73 -5.25 -4.91 17.79
N LYS A 74 -4.11 -4.28 17.64
CA LYS A 74 -2.91 -4.81 16.99
C LYS A 74 -1.75 -4.79 17.97
N THR A 75 -0.76 -5.64 17.72
CA THR A 75 0.46 -5.68 18.54
C THR A 75 1.65 -5.38 17.63
N ARG A 76 2.42 -4.35 17.96
CA ARG A 76 3.71 -4.07 17.29
C ARG A 76 4.86 -4.48 18.19
N TYR A 77 5.97 -4.84 17.57
CA TYR A 77 7.20 -5.19 18.29
C TYR A 77 8.20 -4.04 18.24
N VAL A 78 8.60 -3.56 19.41
CA VAL A 78 9.52 -2.43 19.57
C VAL A 78 10.79 -2.93 20.25
N THR A 79 11.96 -2.57 19.72
CA THR A 79 13.24 -2.89 20.37
C THR A 79 13.67 -1.72 21.24
N LYS A 80 13.87 -1.93 22.55
CA LYS A 80 14.38 -0.93 23.49
C LYS A 80 15.54 -1.53 24.28
N GLY A 81 16.71 -0.90 24.24
CA GLY A 81 17.91 -1.43 24.91
C GLY A 81 18.34 -2.83 24.44
N GLY A 82 18.05 -3.20 23.18
CA GLY A 82 18.38 -4.53 22.64
C GLY A 82 17.39 -5.64 22.98
N GLN A 83 16.37 -5.39 23.81
CA GLN A 83 15.30 -6.34 24.13
C GLN A 83 14.03 -6.05 23.31
N LEU A 84 13.31 -7.10 22.91
CA LEU A 84 12.03 -6.99 22.22
C LEU A 84 10.88 -6.81 23.21
N TYR A 85 10.10 -5.77 22.99
CA TYR A 85 8.85 -5.54 23.70
C TYR A 85 7.70 -5.64 22.71
N ALA A 86 6.61 -6.24 23.15
CA ALA A 86 5.33 -6.12 22.48
C ALA A 86 4.63 -4.88 23.04
N GLN A 87 4.05 -4.07 22.16
CA GLN A 87 3.18 -2.96 22.51
C GLN A 87 1.86 -3.16 21.77
N ASP A 88 0.79 -3.34 22.54
CA ASP A 88 -0.56 -3.31 21.97
C ASP A 88 -0.91 -1.87 21.61
N TYR A 89 -1.63 -1.71 20.51
CA TYR A 89 -2.18 -0.43 20.08
C TYR A 89 -3.53 -0.66 19.42
N ASP A 90 -4.39 0.32 19.61
CA ASP A 90 -5.69 0.38 18.98
C ASP A 90 -5.53 1.12 17.65
N TYR A 91 -5.78 0.41 16.54
CA TYR A 91 -5.66 0.94 15.18
C TYR A 91 -7.02 1.33 14.62
N ASN A 92 -7.19 2.59 14.25
CA ASN A 92 -8.35 3.02 13.47
C ASN A 92 -8.05 2.90 11.97
N PRO A 93 -8.71 1.98 11.24
CA PRO A 93 -8.41 1.75 9.83
C PRO A 93 -8.80 2.91 8.91
N GLN A 94 -9.71 3.78 9.33
CA GLN A 94 -10.16 4.91 8.51
C GLN A 94 -9.22 6.10 8.63
N THR A 95 -8.84 6.46 9.85
CA THR A 95 -7.96 7.62 10.10
C THR A 95 -6.48 7.26 10.06
N ARG A 96 -6.16 5.95 10.05
CA ARG A 96 -4.80 5.42 10.24
C ARG A 96 -4.15 5.89 11.54
N GLN A 97 -4.96 6.27 12.52
CA GLN A 97 -4.48 6.68 13.81
C GLN A 97 -4.13 5.46 14.65
N GLU A 98 -2.94 5.47 15.23
CA GLU A 98 -2.48 4.48 16.21
C GLU A 98 -2.56 5.10 17.60
N ILE A 99 -3.31 4.46 18.50
CA ILE A 99 -3.38 4.86 19.90
C ILE A 99 -2.69 3.76 20.72
N PRO A 100 -1.55 4.05 21.37
CA PRO A 100 -0.89 3.06 22.22
C PRO A 100 -1.84 2.59 23.32
N SER A 101 -2.06 1.28 23.41
CA SER A 101 -2.99 0.65 24.34
C SER A 101 -2.18 -0.06 25.43
N GLY A 102 -1.62 0.72 26.35
CA GLY A 102 -0.91 0.22 27.54
C GLY A 102 0.62 0.17 27.46
N ASP A 103 1.20 -0.43 28.51
CA ASP A 103 2.65 -0.53 28.72
C ASP A 103 3.31 -1.56 27.79
N MET A 104 4.56 -1.30 27.45
CA MET A 104 5.41 -2.26 26.74
C MET A 104 5.68 -3.47 27.63
N TYR A 105 5.32 -4.67 27.17
CA TYR A 105 5.59 -5.91 27.89
C TYR A 105 6.65 -6.74 27.16
N PRO A 106 7.58 -7.40 27.88
CA PRO A 106 8.59 -8.24 27.25
C PRO A 106 7.89 -9.31 26.42
N SER A 107 8.24 -9.41 25.15
CA SER A 107 7.55 -10.30 24.24
C SER A 107 7.95 -11.75 24.55
N LYS A 108 7.17 -12.44 25.38
CA LYS A 108 7.26 -13.89 25.57
C LYS A 108 6.25 -14.54 24.63
N GLN A 109 6.67 -15.49 23.80
CA GLN A 109 5.72 -16.33 23.07
C GLN A 109 4.91 -17.17 24.09
N PRO A 110 3.63 -17.47 23.83
CA PRO A 110 2.90 -18.48 24.60
C PRO A 110 3.66 -19.80 24.45
N GLY A 111 4.31 -20.25 25.53
CA GLY A 111 5.23 -21.40 25.53
C GLY A 111 6.65 -21.12 26.06
N GLY A 112 7.00 -19.87 26.35
CA GLY A 112 8.27 -19.54 27.03
C GLY A 112 9.51 -19.50 26.14
N ALA A 113 9.38 -19.74 24.83
CA ALA A 113 10.46 -19.50 23.88
C ALA A 113 10.73 -18.00 23.72
N GLU A 114 11.99 -17.59 23.82
CA GLU A 114 12.41 -16.22 23.53
C GLU A 114 12.13 -15.88 22.06
N ILE A 115 11.45 -14.78 21.81
CA ILE A 115 11.26 -14.29 20.44
C ILE A 115 12.62 -13.79 19.94
N LYS A 116 13.17 -14.48 18.94
CA LYS A 116 14.41 -14.05 18.28
C LYS A 116 14.09 -12.88 17.35
N ILE A 117 14.62 -11.69 17.66
CA ILE A 117 14.59 -10.58 16.71
C ILE A 117 15.62 -10.84 15.63
N SER A 118 15.36 -10.38 14.41
CA SER A 118 16.39 -10.35 13.37
C SER A 118 17.63 -9.57 13.87
N SER A 119 18.77 -10.22 13.75
CA SER A 119 20.07 -9.61 14.03
C SER A 119 20.29 -8.39 13.14
N GLY A 120 21.22 -7.50 13.52
CA GLY A 120 21.57 -6.34 12.70
C GLY A 120 21.98 -6.73 11.27
N GLY A 121 22.76 -7.81 11.12
CA GLY A 121 23.19 -8.31 9.81
C GLY A 121 22.05 -8.91 8.98
N GLU A 122 21.03 -9.51 9.60
CA GLU A 122 19.84 -9.99 8.88
C GLU A 122 18.99 -8.82 8.38
N ARG A 123 18.80 -7.79 9.20
CA ARG A 123 18.11 -6.57 8.81
C ARG A 123 18.83 -5.84 7.68
N GLU A 124 20.14 -5.74 7.74
CA GLU A 124 20.96 -5.15 6.68
C GLU A 124 20.78 -5.90 5.36
N LYS A 125 20.76 -7.24 5.37
CA LYS A 125 20.49 -8.06 4.18
C LYS A 125 19.09 -7.85 3.61
N LEU A 126 18.06 -7.70 4.46
CA LEU A 126 16.69 -7.40 3.99
C LEU A 126 16.59 -6.00 3.38
N ALA A 127 17.22 -5.01 4.00
CA ALA A 127 17.29 -3.64 3.52
C ALA A 127 18.07 -3.54 2.21
N ALA A 128 19.21 -4.23 2.10
CA ALA A 128 19.99 -4.32 0.86
C ALA A 128 19.17 -4.93 -0.29
N GLY A 129 18.38 -5.96 0.00
CA GLY A 129 17.46 -6.55 -0.98
C GLY A 129 16.37 -5.57 -1.45
N LEU A 130 15.83 -4.73 -0.55
CA LEU A 130 14.88 -3.66 -0.92
C LEU A 130 15.56 -2.64 -1.83
N ALA A 131 16.71 -2.13 -1.39
CA ALA A 131 17.46 -1.13 -2.13
C ALA A 131 17.83 -1.61 -3.54
N SER A 132 18.13 -2.91 -3.70
CA SER A 132 18.43 -3.51 -5.00
C SER A 132 17.22 -3.53 -5.94
N LEU A 133 16.02 -3.81 -5.40
CA LEU A 133 14.77 -3.75 -6.18
C LEU A 133 14.41 -2.31 -6.53
N ASP A 134 14.47 -1.38 -5.58
CA ASP A 134 14.23 0.05 -5.81
C ASP A 134 15.16 0.61 -6.91
N LEU A 135 16.45 0.21 -6.87
CA LEU A 135 17.42 0.64 -7.86
C LEU A 135 17.15 0.04 -9.25
N LEU A 136 16.69 -1.21 -9.30
CA LEU A 136 16.30 -1.86 -10.54
C LEU A 136 15.06 -1.21 -11.18
N ASP A 137 14.08 -0.83 -10.35
CA ASP A 137 12.88 -0.11 -10.81
C ASP A 137 13.24 1.31 -11.27
N ASN A 138 14.09 2.03 -10.54
CA ASN A 138 14.61 3.33 -10.97
C ASN A 138 15.40 3.24 -12.29
N LEU A 139 16.17 2.17 -12.49
CA LEU A 139 16.89 1.96 -13.74
C LEU A 139 15.92 1.78 -14.93
N HIS A 140 14.78 1.11 -14.70
CA HIS A 140 13.73 0.98 -15.70
C HIS A 140 13.09 2.33 -16.05
N ASP A 141 12.84 3.19 -15.05
CA ASP A 141 12.29 4.53 -15.29
C ASP A 141 13.24 5.42 -16.13
N LEU A 142 14.55 5.19 -16.02
CA LEU A 142 15.58 5.87 -16.82
C LEU A 142 15.80 5.26 -18.21
N PHE A 143 15.22 4.10 -18.49
CA PHE A 143 15.43 3.37 -19.73
C PHE A 143 14.90 4.14 -20.94
N LYS A 144 15.73 4.21 -21.99
CA LYS A 144 15.31 4.58 -23.34
C LYS A 144 16.00 3.67 -24.34
N GLU A 145 15.29 3.28 -25.39
CA GLU A 145 15.86 2.43 -26.44
C GLU A 145 17.11 3.04 -27.08
N ALA A 146 17.15 4.37 -27.22
CA ALA A 146 18.29 5.10 -27.76
C ALA A 146 19.56 5.04 -26.88
N TYR A 147 19.42 4.68 -25.60
CA TYR A 147 20.56 4.60 -24.67
C TYR A 147 21.22 3.22 -24.68
N VAL A 148 20.55 2.21 -25.23
CA VAL A 148 21.01 0.83 -25.21
C VAL A 148 21.31 0.29 -26.60
N GLY A 149 22.19 -0.71 -26.67
CA GLY A 149 22.53 -1.42 -27.89
C GLY A 149 24.05 -1.48 -28.13
N PRO A 150 24.50 -2.35 -29.05
CA PRO A 150 25.93 -2.59 -29.24
C PRO A 150 26.73 -1.34 -29.59
N VAL A 151 26.16 -0.46 -30.42
CA VAL A 151 26.80 0.80 -30.83
C VAL A 151 26.52 1.90 -29.82
N ALA A 152 25.24 2.14 -29.49
CA ALA A 152 24.83 3.21 -28.58
C ALA A 152 25.49 3.10 -27.19
N GLY A 153 25.55 1.89 -26.62
CA GLY A 153 26.19 1.65 -25.33
C GLY A 153 27.71 1.86 -25.34
N ARG A 154 28.39 1.52 -26.45
CA ARG A 154 29.83 1.75 -26.59
C ARG A 154 30.16 3.23 -26.76
N VAL A 155 29.45 3.90 -27.67
CA VAL A 155 29.62 5.35 -27.91
C VAL A 155 29.24 6.14 -26.67
N GLY A 156 28.16 5.76 -25.98
CA GLY A 156 27.74 6.35 -24.72
C GLY A 156 28.85 6.29 -23.67
N LYS A 157 29.48 5.13 -23.45
CA LYS A 157 30.58 5.02 -22.47
C LYS A 157 31.75 5.94 -22.79
N VAL A 158 32.14 6.05 -24.07
CA VAL A 158 33.23 6.97 -24.46
C VAL A 158 32.81 8.41 -24.23
N LYS A 159 31.59 8.79 -24.61
CA LYS A 159 31.06 10.14 -24.41
C LYS A 159 30.94 10.53 -22.94
N ASP A 160 30.62 9.61 -22.03
CA ASP A 160 30.61 9.88 -20.59
C ASP A 160 31.98 10.32 -20.08
N VAL A 161 33.06 9.69 -20.56
CA VAL A 161 34.43 10.06 -20.18
C VAL A 161 34.77 11.49 -20.60
N PHE A 162 34.20 11.98 -21.71
CA PHE A 162 34.45 13.33 -22.23
C PHE A 162 33.31 14.32 -21.94
N GLY A 163 32.32 13.97 -21.12
CA GLY A 163 31.17 14.83 -20.81
C GLY A 163 30.26 15.15 -22.00
N GLY A 164 30.30 14.34 -23.06
CA GLY A 164 29.53 14.56 -24.31
C GLY A 164 28.14 13.92 -24.34
N ASN A 165 27.72 13.26 -23.26
CA ASN A 165 26.39 12.66 -23.14
C ASN A 165 25.38 13.63 -22.51
N PRO A 166 24.10 13.54 -22.88
CA PRO A 166 23.04 14.17 -22.12
C PRO A 166 23.03 13.66 -20.68
N LEU A 167 22.75 14.54 -19.71
CA LEU A 167 22.71 14.21 -18.28
C LEU A 167 21.93 12.92 -17.99
N LYS A 168 20.74 12.75 -18.59
CA LYS A 168 19.90 11.56 -18.39
C LYS A 168 20.54 10.25 -18.86
N GLN A 169 21.37 10.29 -19.91
CA GLN A 169 22.09 9.10 -20.38
C GLN A 169 23.23 8.74 -19.42
N SER A 170 23.94 9.75 -18.91
CA SER A 170 24.99 9.54 -17.89
C SER A 170 24.39 9.01 -16.58
N GLU A 171 23.22 9.50 -16.16
CA GLU A 171 22.44 8.96 -15.03
C GLU A 171 22.08 7.49 -15.24
N PHE A 172 21.59 7.12 -16.43
CA PHE A 172 21.27 5.74 -16.77
C PHE A 172 22.52 4.83 -16.74
N ASN A 173 23.65 5.29 -17.29
CA ASN A 173 24.89 4.52 -17.32
C ASN A 173 25.48 4.33 -15.90
N ALA A 174 25.44 5.38 -15.07
CA ALA A 174 25.85 5.32 -13.67
C ALA A 174 24.94 4.39 -12.86
N ALA A 175 23.62 4.49 -13.02
CA ALA A 175 22.64 3.61 -12.37
C ALA A 175 22.85 2.14 -12.78
N THR A 176 23.16 1.86 -14.05
CA THR A 176 23.47 0.50 -14.53
C THR A 176 24.72 -0.06 -13.85
N ALA A 177 25.77 0.74 -13.70
CA ALA A 177 27.00 0.32 -13.02
C ALA A 177 26.74 0.02 -11.52
N THR A 178 26.01 0.89 -10.84
CA THR A 178 25.62 0.68 -9.43
C THR A 178 24.76 -0.57 -9.28
N LEU A 179 23.80 -0.81 -10.18
CA LEU A 179 22.98 -2.02 -10.18
C LEU A 179 23.84 -3.27 -10.26
N LYS A 180 24.77 -3.33 -11.20
CA LYS A 180 25.63 -4.50 -11.38
C LYS A 180 26.41 -4.82 -10.10
N ASN A 181 27.04 -3.82 -9.49
CA ASN A 181 27.80 -4.01 -8.26
C ASN A 181 26.89 -4.48 -7.11
N GLN A 182 25.71 -3.89 -6.99
CA GLN A 182 24.75 -4.23 -5.94
C GLN A 182 24.18 -5.64 -6.12
N VAL A 183 23.78 -6.02 -7.32
CA VAL A 183 23.22 -7.36 -7.63
C VAL A 183 24.27 -8.45 -7.45
N ILE A 184 25.53 -8.21 -7.85
CA ILE A 184 26.62 -9.14 -7.57
C ILE A 184 26.70 -9.36 -6.05
N LYS A 185 26.88 -8.28 -5.27
CA LYS A 185 26.97 -8.36 -3.81
C LYS A 185 25.79 -9.12 -3.18
N GLU A 186 24.59 -8.90 -3.70
CA GLU A 186 23.35 -9.47 -3.16
C GLU A 186 23.14 -10.95 -3.50
N ILE A 187 23.48 -11.38 -4.72
CA ILE A 187 23.35 -12.79 -5.13
C ILE A 187 24.47 -13.63 -4.51
N THR A 188 25.67 -13.09 -4.42
CA THR A 188 26.89 -13.88 -4.22
C THR A 188 27.39 -13.82 -2.79
N GLY A 189 26.99 -12.79 -2.05
CA GLY A 189 27.56 -12.51 -0.74
C GLY A 189 29.01 -12.04 -0.82
N ALA A 190 29.71 -12.13 0.32
CA ALA A 190 31.02 -11.50 0.52
C ALA A 190 32.20 -12.22 -0.15
N GLN A 191 32.04 -13.46 -0.63
CA GLN A 191 33.14 -14.24 -1.22
C GLN A 191 32.66 -14.97 -2.48
N MET A 192 33.23 -14.59 -3.62
CA MET A 192 32.92 -15.16 -4.93
C MET A 192 34.18 -15.21 -5.79
N SER A 193 34.29 -16.25 -6.62
CA SER A 193 35.31 -16.32 -7.68
C SER A 193 34.99 -15.38 -8.85
N GLU A 194 36.01 -14.76 -9.45
CA GLU A 194 35.86 -13.86 -10.60
C GLU A 194 35.10 -14.47 -11.80
N PRO A 195 35.29 -15.76 -12.16
CA PRO A 195 34.57 -16.36 -13.28
C PRO A 195 33.05 -16.41 -13.06
N GLU A 196 32.64 -16.65 -11.81
CA GLU A 196 31.24 -16.72 -11.47
C GLU A 196 30.59 -15.32 -11.45
N ALA A 197 31.32 -14.31 -10.97
CA ALA A 197 30.89 -12.91 -11.03
C ALA A 197 30.64 -12.50 -12.49
N LYS A 198 31.57 -12.84 -13.38
CA LYS A 198 31.44 -12.56 -14.82
C LYS A 198 30.23 -13.26 -15.45
N ARG A 199 29.88 -14.47 -15.00
CA ARG A 199 28.68 -15.18 -15.46
C ARG A 199 27.41 -14.48 -15.01
N ILE A 200 27.33 -14.05 -13.76
CA ILE A 200 26.17 -13.32 -13.22
C ILE A 200 26.02 -11.97 -13.89
N MET A 201 27.12 -11.23 -14.09
CA MET A 201 27.11 -9.94 -14.80
C MET A 201 26.51 -10.00 -16.20
N LYS A 202 26.65 -11.13 -16.91
CA LYS A 202 26.04 -11.32 -18.23
C LYS A 202 24.51 -11.45 -18.19
N GLN A 203 23.95 -11.85 -17.04
CA GLN A 203 22.51 -12.02 -16.85
C GLN A 203 21.82 -10.71 -16.44
N ILE A 204 22.59 -9.74 -15.93
CA ILE A 204 22.11 -8.41 -15.56
C ILE A 204 22.01 -7.55 -16.82
N PRO A 205 21.00 -6.69 -16.97
CA PRO A 205 20.91 -5.75 -18.10
C PRO A 205 22.16 -4.86 -18.23
N ASP A 206 22.66 -4.69 -19.46
CA ASP A 206 23.80 -3.85 -19.80
C ASP A 206 23.45 -2.83 -20.88
N VAL A 207 24.08 -1.66 -20.87
CA VAL A 207 23.90 -0.61 -21.88
C VAL A 207 24.26 -1.08 -23.29
N THR A 208 25.04 -2.15 -23.43
CA THR A 208 25.39 -2.74 -24.73
C THR A 208 24.39 -3.76 -25.25
N ASP A 209 23.42 -4.17 -24.44
CA ASP A 209 22.39 -5.12 -24.86
C ASP A 209 21.40 -4.46 -25.83
N PRO A 210 20.91 -5.17 -26.87
CA PRO A 210 19.79 -4.70 -27.67
C PRO A 210 18.56 -4.40 -26.78
N PRO A 211 17.68 -3.44 -27.14
CA PRO A 211 16.54 -3.04 -26.31
C PRO A 211 15.66 -4.20 -25.81
N SER A 212 15.31 -5.14 -26.68
CA SER A 212 14.51 -6.31 -26.31
C SER A 212 15.23 -7.25 -25.33
N VAL A 213 16.53 -7.47 -25.53
CA VAL A 213 17.36 -8.29 -24.63
C VAL A 213 17.54 -7.61 -23.29
N TRP A 214 17.72 -6.28 -23.28
CA TRP A 214 17.81 -5.49 -22.06
C TRP A 214 16.55 -5.65 -21.21
N GLN A 215 15.37 -5.48 -21.79
CA GLN A 215 14.09 -5.64 -21.10
C GLN A 215 13.88 -7.06 -20.57
N ALA A 216 14.26 -8.08 -21.36
CA ALA A 216 14.19 -9.47 -20.91
C ALA A 216 15.09 -9.74 -19.70
N LYS A 217 16.35 -9.25 -19.73
CA LYS A 217 17.28 -9.37 -18.62
C LYS A 217 16.84 -8.57 -17.39
N TRP A 218 16.27 -7.38 -17.59
CA TRP A 218 15.69 -6.59 -16.51
C TRP A 218 14.58 -7.36 -15.78
N ASN A 219 13.62 -7.90 -16.53
CA ASN A 219 12.54 -8.73 -16.00
C ASN A 219 13.06 -9.95 -15.23
N GLN A 220 14.05 -10.66 -15.79
CA GLN A 220 14.64 -11.83 -15.14
C GLN A 220 15.40 -11.45 -13.87
N THR A 221 16.15 -10.35 -13.91
CA THR A 221 16.90 -9.85 -12.74
C THR A 221 15.93 -9.48 -11.61
N ARG A 222 14.81 -8.83 -11.95
CA ARG A 222 13.76 -8.47 -10.99
C ARG A 222 13.17 -9.70 -10.31
N LYS A 223 12.78 -10.71 -11.10
CA LYS A 223 12.30 -12.01 -10.60
C LYS A 223 13.32 -12.68 -9.68
N ASN A 224 14.59 -12.69 -10.06
CA ASN A 224 15.66 -13.30 -9.26
C ASN A 224 15.82 -12.59 -7.91
N LEU A 225 15.90 -11.26 -7.90
CA LEU A 225 16.02 -10.47 -6.65
C LEU A 225 14.80 -10.66 -5.75
N PHE A 226 13.60 -10.66 -6.33
CA PHE A 226 12.37 -10.93 -5.59
C PHE A 226 12.38 -12.32 -4.95
N ASN A 227 12.78 -13.35 -5.70
CA ASN A 227 12.87 -14.72 -5.19
C ASN A 227 13.93 -14.86 -4.08
N VAL A 228 15.09 -14.21 -4.22
CA VAL A 228 16.12 -14.19 -3.17
C VAL A 228 15.57 -13.55 -1.90
N ARG A 229 14.88 -12.41 -2.01
CA ARG A 229 14.21 -11.74 -0.89
C ARG A 229 13.18 -12.66 -0.24
N LYS A 230 12.25 -13.22 -1.03
CA LYS A 230 11.19 -14.11 -0.55
C LYS A 230 11.77 -15.29 0.24
N ARG A 231 12.79 -15.96 -0.29
CA ARG A 231 13.48 -17.06 0.39
C ARG A 231 14.13 -16.61 1.71
N ARG A 232 14.73 -15.42 1.76
CA ARG A 232 15.29 -14.88 3.01
C ARG A 232 14.22 -14.67 4.07
N LEU A 233 13.07 -14.12 3.68
CA LEU A 233 11.91 -13.93 4.58
C LEU A 233 11.37 -15.28 5.07
N GLU A 234 11.19 -16.26 4.18
CA GLU A 234 10.75 -17.61 4.52
C GLU A 234 11.72 -18.31 5.50
N VAL A 235 13.03 -18.16 5.30
CA VAL A 235 14.05 -18.72 6.21
C VAL A 235 13.98 -18.06 7.59
N MET A 236 13.78 -16.74 7.65
CA MET A 236 13.63 -16.02 8.92
C MET A 236 12.36 -16.44 9.66
N GLU A 237 11.24 -16.54 8.95
CA GLU A 237 9.97 -16.99 9.52
C GLU A 237 10.08 -18.42 10.08
N ARG A 238 10.63 -19.36 9.30
CA ARG A 238 10.89 -20.74 9.74
C ARG A 238 11.84 -20.82 10.94
N SER A 239 12.75 -19.86 11.07
CA SER A 239 13.69 -19.77 12.20
C SER A 239 13.07 -19.13 13.44
N GLY A 240 11.77 -18.81 13.41
CA GLY A 240 11.08 -18.11 14.50
C GLY A 240 11.51 -16.65 14.66
N ILE A 241 12.20 -16.10 13.66
CA ILE A 241 12.70 -14.72 13.69
C ILE A 241 11.57 -13.78 13.30
N LYS A 242 11.15 -12.90 14.22
CA LYS A 242 10.19 -11.86 13.87
C LYS A 242 10.89 -10.76 13.07
N ILE A 243 10.37 -10.53 11.87
CA ILE A 243 10.78 -9.43 11.00
C ILE A 243 10.06 -8.18 11.54
N PRO A 244 10.78 -7.14 11.98
CA PRO A 244 10.13 -5.88 12.32
C PRO A 244 9.37 -5.40 11.08
N GLU A 245 8.12 -4.96 11.27
CA GLU A 245 7.26 -4.48 10.18
C GLU A 245 8.09 -3.55 9.29
N GLU A 246 8.21 -3.91 8.00
CA GLU A 246 8.86 -3.05 7.03
C GLU A 246 8.19 -1.68 7.12
N PRO A 247 8.92 -0.55 7.09
CA PRO A 247 8.30 0.76 7.09
C PRO A 247 7.31 0.83 5.91
N ILE A 248 6.02 0.74 6.23
CA ILE A 248 4.86 0.61 5.31
C ILE A 248 4.70 1.87 4.41
N GLY A 249 5.58 2.87 4.56
CA GLY A 249 5.49 4.17 3.91
C GLY A 249 5.92 4.22 2.44
N LYS A 250 6.56 3.18 1.89
CA LYS A 250 6.72 3.04 0.43
C LYS A 250 5.80 1.94 -0.06
N THR A 251 4.52 2.28 -0.22
CA THR A 251 3.67 1.56 -1.17
C THR A 251 4.40 1.59 -2.51
N PHE A 252 5.07 0.49 -2.84
CA PHE A 252 5.56 0.25 -4.19
C PHE A 252 4.39 0.53 -5.12
N LYS A 253 4.59 1.42 -6.09
CA LYS A 253 3.54 1.82 -7.03
C LYS A 253 2.87 0.53 -7.53
N ASN A 254 1.53 0.48 -7.52
CA ASN A 254 0.68 -0.66 -7.93
C ASN A 254 0.88 -1.08 -9.40
N ASN A 255 1.94 -0.63 -10.05
CA ASN A 255 2.33 -0.94 -11.41
C ASN A 255 3.38 -2.07 -11.40
N ASP A 256 3.24 -3.10 -10.56
CA ASP A 256 4.09 -4.29 -10.69
C ASP A 256 3.75 -4.94 -12.04
N PRO A 257 4.59 -4.77 -13.08
CA PRO A 257 4.23 -5.22 -14.42
C PRO A 257 4.19 -6.75 -14.53
N LEU A 258 4.60 -7.46 -13.47
CA LEU A 258 4.66 -8.91 -13.40
C LEU A 258 3.60 -9.51 -12.46
N GLY A 259 2.83 -8.70 -11.71
CA GLY A 259 1.84 -9.20 -10.76
C GLY A 259 2.40 -10.23 -9.77
N LEU A 260 3.65 -10.08 -9.33
CA LEU A 260 4.31 -11.05 -8.44
C LEU A 260 3.98 -10.81 -6.96
N ARG A 261 3.09 -9.84 -6.70
CA ARG A 261 2.61 -9.45 -5.38
C ARG A 261 1.08 -9.59 -5.31
N ASP A 262 0.60 -10.79 -5.59
CA ASP A 262 -0.71 -11.28 -5.15
C ASP A 262 -0.52 -12.58 -4.37
#